data_AF-A0A2U1K0F4-F1
#
_entry.id   AF-A0A2U1K0F4-F1
#
_cell.length_a   1.000
_cell.length_b   1.000
_cell.length_c   1.000
_cell.angle_alpha   90.00
_cell.angle_beta   90.00
_cell.angle_gamma   90.00
#
_symmetry.space_group_name_H-M   'P 1'
#
loop_
_entity.id
_entity.type
_entity.pdbx_description
1 polymer ?
#
loop_
_entity_poly.entity_id
_entity_poly.type
_entity_poly.pdbx_seq_one_letter_code
_entity_poly.pdbx_strand_id
1 'polypeptide(L)'
;MDLIDRIKAAFIAVGGDIKSINSKLMALDADATNADFTALVNTSKYLPSATLTANRTITMPVGVDGNVIEFYNNESGFAWSLAGSLVYLADGITVVAFLYANTNYIIKKISGKWRIAN
;
A
#
# COMPACT_ATOMS: atom_id res chain seq x y z
N MET A 1 -6.38 -10.71 -22.64
CA MET A 1 -7.29 -11.34 -21.67
C MET A 1 -6.59 -11.35 -20.33
N ASP A 2 -7.14 -10.67 -19.34
CA ASP A 2 -6.50 -10.59 -18.01
C ASP A 2 -6.65 -11.92 -17.24
N LEU A 3 -6.04 -12.03 -16.06
CA LEU A 3 -6.08 -13.25 -15.25
C LEU A 3 -7.50 -13.60 -14.78
N ILE A 4 -8.33 -12.59 -14.49
CA ILE A 4 -9.71 -12.78 -14.01
C ILE A 4 -10.56 -13.35 -15.15
N ASP A 5 -10.41 -12.82 -16.36
CA ASP A 5 -11.11 -13.28 -17.54
C ASP A 5 -10.78 -14.75 -17.85
N ARG A 6 -9.51 -15.15 -17.69
CA ARG A 6 -9.07 -16.55 -17.86
C ARG A 6 -9.72 -17.48 -16.84
N ILE A 7 -9.80 -17.06 -15.57
CA ILE A 7 -10.42 -17.86 -14.49
C ILE A 7 -11.92 -18.00 -14.72
N LYS A 8 -12.60 -16.92 -15.12
CA LYS A 8 -14.03 -16.96 -15.48
C LYS A 8 -14.29 -17.94 -16.62
N ALA A 9 -13.50 -17.85 -17.70
CA ALA A 9 -13.63 -18.73 -18.84
C ALA A 9 -13.41 -20.21 -18.47
N ALA A 10 -12.43 -20.51 -17.62
CA ALA A 10 -12.14 -21.87 -17.19
C ALA A 10 -13.27 -22.50 -16.33
N PHE A 11 -13.87 -21.72 -15.41
CA PHE A 11 -14.97 -22.20 -14.57
C PHE A 11 -16.27 -22.40 -15.34
N ILE A 12 -16.59 -21.48 -16.26
CA ILE A 12 -17.75 -21.63 -17.15
C ILE A 12 -17.59 -22.88 -18.04
N ALA A 13 -16.38 -23.15 -18.53
CA ALA A 13 -16.10 -24.32 -19.38
C ALA A 13 -16.33 -25.68 -18.69
N VAL A 14 -16.32 -25.72 -17.34
CA VAL A 14 -16.63 -26.93 -16.55
C VAL A 14 -18.06 -26.92 -15.98
N GLY A 15 -18.91 -25.98 -16.41
CA GLY A 15 -20.29 -25.87 -15.95
C GLY A 15 -20.44 -25.35 -14.51
N GLY A 16 -19.41 -24.71 -13.96
CA GLY A 16 -19.44 -24.13 -12.62
C GLY A 16 -19.92 -22.68 -12.60
N ASP A 17 -20.66 -22.32 -11.56
CA ASP A 17 -21.08 -20.94 -11.32
C ASP A 17 -20.08 -20.20 -10.42
N ILE A 18 -19.67 -18.99 -10.83
CA ILE A 18 -18.83 -18.10 -10.03
C ILE A 18 -19.70 -17.06 -9.35
N LYS A 19 -19.79 -17.13 -8.01
CA LYS A 19 -20.49 -16.11 -7.20
C LYS A 19 -19.68 -14.81 -7.05
N SER A 20 -18.35 -14.91 -6.91
CA SER A 20 -17.44 -13.76 -6.88
C SER A 20 -15.99 -14.20 -7.06
N ILE A 21 -15.19 -13.45 -7.84
CA ILE A 21 -13.73 -13.54 -7.85
C ILE A 21 -13.19 -12.25 -7.25
N ASN A 22 -12.52 -12.36 -6.11
CA ASN A 22 -11.78 -11.25 -5.50
C ASN A 22 -10.29 -11.55 -5.67
N SER A 23 -9.64 -10.94 -6.65
CA SER A 23 -8.20 -11.02 -6.81
C SER A 23 -7.53 -9.85 -6.10
N LYS A 24 -6.62 -10.12 -5.17
CA LYS A 24 -5.75 -9.12 -4.58
C LYS A 24 -4.33 -9.31 -5.13
N LEU A 25 -4.09 -8.78 -6.32
CA LEU A 25 -2.75 -8.70 -6.89
C LEU A 25 -2.18 -7.33 -6.54
N MET A 26 -1.20 -7.28 -5.64
CA MET A 26 -0.44 -6.07 -5.36
C MET A 26 0.89 -6.22 -6.09
N ALA A 27 1.12 -5.38 -7.10
CA ALA A 27 2.44 -5.30 -7.71
C ALA A 27 3.40 -4.68 -6.69
N LEU A 28 4.59 -5.28 -6.55
CA LEU A 28 5.68 -4.68 -5.80
C LEU A 28 6.45 -3.76 -6.74
N ASP A 29 6.41 -2.45 -6.45
CA ASP A 29 7.14 -1.44 -7.20
C ASP A 29 8.30 -0.90 -6.35
N ALA A 30 9.48 -0.76 -6.94
CA ALA A 30 10.68 -0.30 -6.24
C ALA A 30 10.92 1.18 -6.50
N ASP A 31 11.03 1.97 -5.44
CA ASP A 31 11.23 3.42 -5.53
C ASP A 31 12.56 3.82 -4.89
N ALA A 32 13.61 3.91 -5.71
CA ALA A 32 14.97 4.28 -5.31
C ALA A 32 15.29 5.77 -5.57
N THR A 33 14.27 6.59 -5.80
CA THR A 33 14.46 7.99 -6.22
C THR A 33 14.54 8.93 -5.02
N ASN A 34 15.32 10.02 -5.11
CA ASN A 34 15.34 11.05 -4.06
C ASN A 34 14.22 12.09 -4.30
N ALA A 35 12.97 11.63 -4.44
CA ALA A 35 11.81 12.46 -4.75
C ALA A 35 10.58 12.08 -3.92
N ASP A 36 9.70 13.05 -3.72
CA ASP A 36 8.36 12.82 -3.15
C ASP A 36 7.49 12.02 -4.12
N PHE A 37 6.56 11.23 -3.59
CA PHE A 37 5.59 10.51 -4.44
C PHE A 37 4.21 10.39 -3.79
N THR A 38 3.23 10.05 -4.62
CA THR A 38 1.86 9.74 -4.18
C THR A 38 1.68 8.24 -4.14
N ALA A 39 1.27 7.71 -2.99
CA ALA A 39 0.97 6.29 -2.86
C ALA A 39 -0.33 5.95 -3.59
N LEU A 40 -0.39 4.77 -4.18
CA LEU A 40 -1.59 4.25 -4.83
C LEU A 40 -2.25 3.22 -3.93
N VAL A 41 -3.57 3.08 -4.05
CA VAL A 41 -4.31 2.05 -3.33
C VAL A 41 -4.01 0.67 -3.91
N ASN A 42 -3.98 -0.35 -3.05
CA ASN A 42 -3.70 -1.75 -3.43
C ASN A 42 -2.35 -1.95 -4.10
N THR A 43 -1.33 -1.20 -3.65
CA THR A 43 0.05 -1.35 -4.10
C THR A 43 1.01 -1.66 -2.97
N SER A 44 2.07 -2.38 -3.28
CA SER A 44 3.20 -2.58 -2.38
C SER A 44 4.39 -1.79 -2.94
N LYS A 45 5.05 -1.02 -2.08
CA LYS A 45 6.22 -0.21 -2.43
C LYS A 45 7.44 -0.73 -1.68
N TYR A 46 8.50 -1.05 -2.41
CA TYR A 46 9.81 -1.32 -1.85
C TYR A 46 10.65 -0.04 -1.91
N LEU A 47 11.11 0.42 -0.77
CA LEU A 47 11.97 1.59 -0.64
C LEU A 47 13.36 1.05 -0.28
N PRO A 48 14.23 0.76 -1.27
CA PRO A 48 15.55 0.20 -1.03
C PRO A 48 16.43 1.19 -0.27
N SER A 49 17.51 0.68 0.33
CA SER A 49 18.57 1.55 0.85
C SER A 49 19.16 2.40 -0.27
N ALA A 50 18.75 3.66 -0.33
CA ALA A 50 19.25 4.68 -1.24
C ALA A 50 20.01 5.73 -0.46
N THR A 51 20.95 6.42 -1.12
CA THR A 51 21.67 7.56 -0.53
C THR A 51 20.77 8.78 -0.54
N LEU A 52 19.76 8.76 0.31
CA LEU A 52 18.90 9.91 0.50
C LEU A 52 19.71 11.05 1.08
N THR A 53 19.35 12.26 0.66
CA THR A 53 20.01 13.48 1.14
C THR A 53 19.08 14.35 1.98
N ALA A 54 17.79 14.00 2.05
CA ALA A 54 16.78 14.72 2.80
C ALA A 54 15.57 13.82 3.15
N ASN A 55 14.75 14.28 4.09
CA ASN A 55 13.41 13.72 4.31
C ASN A 55 12.54 13.97 3.08
N ARG A 56 11.68 13.01 2.75
CA ARG A 56 10.73 13.07 1.63
C ARG A 56 9.32 12.83 2.11
N THR A 57 8.35 13.16 1.27
CA THR A 57 6.94 13.02 1.56
C THR A 57 6.29 11.93 0.72
N ILE A 58 5.54 11.06 1.40
CA ILE A 58 4.57 10.19 0.76
C ILE A 58 3.19 10.83 0.92
N THR A 59 2.56 11.17 -0.20
CA THR A 59 1.17 11.64 -0.19
C THR A 59 0.24 10.43 -0.16
N MET A 60 -0.50 10.28 0.92
CA MET A 60 -1.45 9.19 1.11
C MET A 60 -2.76 9.46 0.36
N PRO A 61 -3.25 8.50 -0.45
CA PRO A 61 -4.40 8.70 -1.31
C PRO A 61 -5.70 8.69 -0.50
N VAL A 62 -6.75 9.25 -1.10
CA VAL A 62 -8.12 8.91 -0.71
C VAL A 62 -8.35 7.44 -1.06
N GLY A 63 -8.88 6.67 -0.12
CA GLY A 63 -9.17 5.24 -0.31
C GLY A 63 -10.55 4.89 0.20
N VAL A 64 -11.02 3.70 -0.19
CA VAL A 64 -12.25 3.08 0.32
C VAL A 64 -11.92 1.91 1.23
N ASP A 65 -12.85 1.58 2.12
CA ASP A 65 -12.65 0.46 3.06
C ASP A 65 -12.30 -0.84 2.32
N GLY A 66 -11.33 -1.56 2.88
CA GLY A 66 -10.73 -2.75 2.25
C GLY A 66 -9.50 -2.48 1.40
N ASN A 67 -9.20 -1.22 1.04
CA ASN A 67 -7.94 -0.89 0.38
C ASN A 67 -6.73 -1.11 1.29
N VAL A 68 -5.61 -1.52 0.71
CA VAL A 68 -4.35 -1.79 1.43
C VAL A 68 -3.18 -1.14 0.71
N ILE A 69 -2.23 -0.60 1.47
CA ILE A 69 -0.95 -0.09 0.98
C ILE A 69 0.14 -0.70 1.85
N GLU A 70 1.18 -1.22 1.22
CA GLU A 70 2.31 -1.82 1.93
C GLU A 70 3.58 -1.05 1.59
N PHE A 71 4.35 -0.69 2.62
CA PHE A 71 5.68 -0.10 2.46
C PHE A 71 6.71 -1.03 3.09
N TYR A 72 7.68 -1.45 2.28
CA TYR A 72 8.85 -2.19 2.72
C TYR A 72 10.03 -1.21 2.72
N ASN A 73 10.23 -0.52 3.85
CA ASN A 73 11.22 0.55 3.95
C ASN A 73 12.55 0.04 4.51
N ASN A 74 13.54 -0.12 3.63
CA ASN A 74 14.91 -0.52 3.95
C ASN A 74 15.89 0.67 3.92
N GLU A 75 15.38 1.90 3.92
CA GLU A 75 16.23 3.08 3.89
C GLU A 75 16.96 3.30 5.22
N SER A 76 18.09 3.99 5.13
CA SER A 76 18.94 4.32 6.27
C SER A 76 18.92 5.83 6.53
N GLY A 77 18.72 6.22 7.78
CA GLY A 77 18.99 7.58 8.28
C GLY A 77 17.90 8.63 8.07
N PHE A 78 16.98 8.46 7.12
CA PHE A 78 15.90 9.44 6.87
C PHE A 78 14.51 8.81 6.97
N ALA A 79 13.53 9.63 7.33
CA ALA A 79 12.13 9.24 7.46
C ALA A 79 11.31 9.77 6.28
N TRP A 80 10.18 9.12 6.02
CA TRP A 80 9.16 9.64 5.11
C TRP A 80 8.08 10.36 5.90
N SER A 81 7.86 11.64 5.64
CA SER A 81 6.68 12.35 6.13
C SER A 81 5.43 11.88 5.39
N LEU A 82 4.32 11.76 6.11
CA LEU A 82 3.02 11.45 5.55
C LEU A 82 2.22 12.73 5.35
N ALA A 83 1.67 12.90 4.15
CA ALA A 83 0.75 13.98 3.80
C ALA A 83 -0.55 13.42 3.20
N GLY A 84 -1.53 14.29 2.95
CA GLY A 84 -2.81 13.89 2.37
C GLY A 84 -3.75 13.23 3.39
N SER A 85 -4.23 12.03 3.11
CA SER A 85 -5.13 11.32 4.04
C SER A 85 -4.41 10.88 5.31
N LEU A 86 -5.02 11.14 6.47
CA LEU A 86 -4.45 10.76 7.77
C LEU A 86 -4.32 9.24 7.91
N VAL A 87 -3.16 8.82 8.41
CA VAL A 87 -2.84 7.46 8.81
C VAL A 87 -2.82 7.38 10.32
N TYR A 88 -3.42 6.34 10.87
CA TYR A 88 -3.53 6.13 12.31
C TYR A 88 -2.80 4.86 12.73
N LEU A 89 -2.41 4.77 14.00
CA LEU A 89 -2.08 3.49 14.61
C LEU A 89 -3.32 2.58 14.70
N ALA A 90 -3.11 1.34 15.14
CA ALA A 90 -4.18 0.36 15.31
C ALA A 90 -5.30 0.83 16.26
N ASP A 91 -4.97 1.74 17.20
CA ASP A 91 -5.94 2.38 18.11
C ASP A 91 -7.00 3.25 17.40
N GLY A 92 -6.75 3.63 16.14
CA GLY A 92 -7.63 4.49 15.35
C GLY A 92 -7.72 5.94 15.82
N ILE A 93 -6.84 6.38 16.73
CA ILE A 93 -6.83 7.72 17.34
C ILE A 93 -5.48 8.40 17.08
N THR A 94 -4.38 7.70 17.33
CA THR A 94 -3.04 8.28 17.22
C THR A 94 -2.66 8.42 15.75
N VAL A 95 -2.47 9.66 15.30
CA VAL A 95 -2.04 9.95 13.93
C VAL A 95 -0.55 9.69 13.79
N VAL A 96 -0.18 9.02 12.70
CA VAL A 96 1.21 8.78 12.30
C VAL A 96 1.59 9.82 11.27
N ALA A 97 2.63 10.59 11.59
CA ALA A 97 3.17 11.62 10.71
C ALA A 97 4.39 11.15 9.90
N PHE A 98 5.02 10.04 10.29
CA PHE A 98 6.25 9.55 9.67
C PHE A 98 6.28 8.03 9.55
N LEU A 99 6.85 7.54 8.45
CA LEU A 99 7.35 6.16 8.33
C LEU A 99 8.84 6.17 8.60
N TYR A 100 9.27 5.40 9.60
CA TYR A 100 10.67 5.30 9.99
C TYR A 100 11.45 4.38 9.07
N ALA A 101 12.76 4.64 8.99
CA ALA A 101 13.76 3.80 8.36
C ALA A 101 13.71 2.35 8.89
N ASN A 102 14.09 1.39 8.05
CA ASN A 102 14.18 -0.04 8.40
C ASN A 102 12.93 -0.63 9.05
N THR A 103 11.75 -0.16 8.65
CA THR A 103 10.47 -0.59 9.21
C THR A 103 9.47 -0.88 8.10
N ASN A 104 8.80 -2.03 8.17
CA ASN A 104 7.72 -2.38 7.26
C ASN A 104 6.38 -1.86 7.80
N TYR A 105 5.51 -1.42 6.90
CA TYR A 105 4.19 -0.91 7.24
C TYR A 105 3.12 -1.55 6.37
N ILE A 106 2.11 -2.12 7.01
CA ILE A 106 0.89 -2.58 6.34
C ILE A 106 -0.22 -1.62 6.74
N ILE A 107 -0.71 -0.83 5.79
CA ILE A 107 -1.72 0.21 6.05
C ILE A 107 -3.02 -0.20 5.37
N LYS A 108 -4.10 -0.33 6.15
CA LYS A 108 -5.41 -0.76 5.66
C LYS A 108 -6.45 0.34 5.87
N LYS A 109 -7.34 0.55 4.90
CA LYS A 109 -8.49 1.44 5.05
C LYS A 109 -9.63 0.67 5.72
N ILE A 110 -9.99 1.05 6.94
CA ILE A 110 -11.01 0.39 7.75
C ILE A 110 -11.85 1.46 8.45
N SER A 111 -13.17 1.39 8.28
CA SER A 111 -14.15 2.33 8.84
C SER A 111 -13.78 3.78 8.52
N GLY A 112 -13.42 4.04 7.26
CA GLY A 112 -13.06 5.37 6.77
C GLY A 112 -11.68 5.88 7.20
N LYS A 113 -10.86 5.09 7.91
CA LYS A 113 -9.52 5.49 8.40
C LYS A 113 -8.42 4.60 7.85
N TRP A 114 -7.30 5.19 7.40
CA TRP A 114 -6.09 4.42 7.13
C TRP A 114 -5.45 4.02 8.45
N ARG A 115 -5.23 2.73 8.69
CA ARG A 115 -4.68 2.23 9.95
C ARG A 115 -3.50 1.30 9.67
N ILE A 116 -2.42 1.50 10.41
CA ILE A 116 -1.31 0.56 10.48
C ILE A 116 -1.81 -0.73 11.14
N ALA A 117 -1.52 -1.88 10.53
CA ALA A 117 -2.10 -3.18 10.83
C ALA A 117 -1.06 -4.31 10.96
N ASN A 118 0.21 -3.96 11.13
CA ASN A 118 1.31 -4.88 11.43
C ASN A 118 1.74 -4.83 12.89
#